data_AF-A0A2J7QMK0-F1
#
_entry.id   AF-A0A2J7QMK0-F1
#
_cell.length_a   1.000
_cell.length_b   1.000
_cell.length_c   1.000
_cell.angle_alpha   90.00
_cell.angle_beta   90.00
_cell.angle_gamma   90.00
#
_symmetry.space_group_name_H-M   'P 1'
#
loop_
_entity.id
_entity.type
_entity.pdbx_description
1 polymer ?
#
loop_
_entity_poly.entity_id
_entity_poly.type
_entity_poly.pdbx_seq_one_letter_code
_entity_poly.pdbx_strand_id
1 'polypeptide(L)'
;MRSIKPFMSQETLKMVYHAYFHSIMNYGLIFWGNSSHSVIIFKIQKNIIRIITGCRSRDSCRELFKKLKILPLQSQYILSLLLFVVYNKDKFKLNSDVYNMNTRQKYNFHLPSSTLSVYQKGVYFTGIKVFNNLPQSIKNLGNDTKKFKSELKNYLHAHSFYSLDEYFNVNRE
;
A
#
# COMPACT_ATOMS: atom_id res chain seq x y z
N MET A 1 -1.42 5.69 -23.95
CA MET A 1 -2.00 6.72 -23.05
C MET A 1 -2.14 8.08 -23.74
N ARG A 2 -1.05 8.78 -24.15
CA ARG A 2 -1.18 10.12 -24.76
C ARG A 2 -1.92 10.14 -26.10
N SER A 3 -1.60 9.21 -26.99
CA SER A 3 -2.21 9.07 -28.31
C SER A 3 -3.71 8.76 -28.26
N ILE A 4 -4.14 7.97 -27.28
CA ILE A 4 -5.55 7.55 -27.12
C ILE A 4 -6.40 8.55 -26.32
N LYS A 5 -5.77 9.46 -25.55
CA LYS A 5 -6.46 10.46 -24.73
C LYS A 5 -7.53 11.26 -25.50
N PRO A 6 -7.26 11.84 -26.70
CA PRO A 6 -8.25 12.67 -27.39
C PRO A 6 -9.48 11.90 -27.88
N PHE A 7 -9.42 10.57 -27.97
CA PHE A 7 -10.48 9.75 -28.55
C PHE A 7 -11.32 9.00 -27.50
N MET A 8 -10.95 9.05 -26.23
CA MET A 8 -11.52 8.19 -25.19
C MET A 8 -12.04 9.00 -24.01
N SER A 9 -13.09 8.49 -23.36
CA SER A 9 -13.58 9.05 -22.10
C SER A 9 -12.58 8.81 -20.97
N GLN A 10 -12.69 9.59 -19.89
CA GLN A 10 -11.84 9.44 -18.70
C GLN A 10 -11.98 8.05 -18.06
N GLU A 11 -13.18 7.45 -18.11
CA GLU A 11 -13.44 6.11 -17.60
C GLU A 11 -12.73 5.03 -18.40
N THR A 12 -12.77 5.12 -19.74
CA THR A 12 -12.03 4.22 -20.62
C THR A 12 -10.53 4.33 -20.40
N LEU A 13 -9.99 5.54 -20.24
CA LEU A 13 -8.57 5.74 -19.93
C LEU A 13 -8.18 5.14 -18.58
N LYS A 14 -9.06 5.22 -17.57
CA LYS A 14 -8.86 4.56 -16.27
C LYS A 14 -8.88 3.03 -16.43
N MET A 15 -9.74 2.48 -17.26
CA MET A 15 -9.73 1.04 -17.56
C MET A 15 -8.42 0.61 -18.23
N VAL A 16 -7.93 1.37 -19.22
CA VAL A 16 -6.62 1.11 -19.86
C VAL A 16 -5.47 1.21 -18.84
N TYR A 17 -5.55 2.14 -17.89
CA TYR A 17 -4.59 2.24 -16.78
C TYR A 17 -4.54 0.94 -15.97
N HIS A 18 -5.71 0.40 -15.60
CA HIS A 18 -5.77 -0.83 -14.82
C HIS A 18 -5.30 -2.05 -15.62
N ALA A 19 -5.69 -2.15 -16.90
CA ALA A 19 -5.36 -3.29 -17.75
C ALA A 19 -3.86 -3.38 -18.07
N TYR A 20 -3.19 -2.24 -18.33
CA TYR A 20 -1.81 -2.24 -18.83
C TYR A 20 -0.79 -1.82 -17.77
N PHE A 21 -0.93 -0.64 -17.18
CA PHE A 21 0.08 -0.14 -16.26
C PHE A 21 -0.03 -0.78 -14.88
N HIS A 22 -1.25 -0.83 -14.32
CA HIS A 22 -1.46 -1.31 -12.96
C HIS A 22 -1.17 -2.82 -12.83
N SER A 23 -1.53 -3.62 -13.83
CA SER A 23 -1.24 -5.05 -13.86
C SER A 23 0.27 -5.32 -13.78
N ILE A 24 1.06 -4.64 -14.60
CA ILE A 24 2.53 -4.73 -14.60
C ILE A 24 3.11 -4.19 -13.29
N MET A 25 2.66 -3.03 -12.84
CA MET A 25 3.11 -2.41 -11.59
C MET A 25 2.79 -3.27 -10.35
N ASN A 26 1.69 -4.03 -10.36
CA ASN A 26 1.33 -4.87 -9.23
C ASN A 26 2.11 -6.21 -9.22
N TYR A 27 2.67 -6.62 -10.37
CA TYR A 27 3.45 -7.84 -10.47
C TYR A 27 4.73 -7.75 -9.61
N GLY A 28 4.84 -8.64 -8.62
CA GLY A 28 5.98 -8.68 -7.71
C GLY A 28 6.11 -7.46 -6.79
N LEU A 29 5.10 -6.59 -6.71
CA LEU A 29 5.16 -5.32 -5.97
C LEU A 29 5.60 -5.49 -4.52
N ILE A 30 5.20 -6.59 -3.87
CA ILE A 30 5.61 -6.91 -2.49
C ILE A 30 7.14 -7.03 -2.33
N PHE A 31 7.86 -7.42 -3.38
CA PHE A 31 9.31 -7.64 -3.34
C PHE A 31 10.10 -6.37 -3.65
N TRP A 32 9.68 -5.61 -4.67
CA TRP A 32 10.45 -4.45 -5.15
C TRP A 32 9.83 -3.10 -4.77
N GLY A 33 8.62 -3.06 -4.20
CA GLY A 33 7.90 -1.81 -3.88
C GLY A 33 8.61 -0.91 -2.87
N ASN A 34 9.48 -1.48 -2.03
CA ASN A 34 10.34 -0.75 -1.09
C ASN A 34 11.76 -0.48 -1.63
N SER A 35 12.02 -0.74 -2.92
CA SER A 35 13.31 -0.44 -3.55
C SER A 35 13.41 1.04 -3.94
N SER A 36 14.64 1.55 -4.12
CA SER A 36 14.89 2.88 -4.65
C SER A 36 14.30 3.09 -6.06
N HIS A 37 14.23 2.03 -6.86
CA HIS A 37 13.66 2.04 -8.21
C HIS A 37 12.14 2.31 -8.21
N SER A 38 11.44 2.04 -7.10
CA SER A 38 10.00 2.34 -6.96
C SER A 38 9.69 3.82 -7.21
N VAL A 39 10.62 4.73 -6.91
CA VAL A 39 10.46 6.17 -7.14
C VAL A 39 10.31 6.49 -8.63
N ILE A 40 11.02 5.78 -9.50
CA ILE A 40 10.92 5.95 -10.97
C ILE A 40 9.55 5.49 -11.45
N ILE A 41 9.09 4.32 -11.01
CA ILE A 41 7.76 3.80 -11.35
C ILE A 41 6.66 4.73 -10.83
N PHE A 42 6.82 5.31 -9.64
CA PHE A 42 5.87 6.26 -9.11
C PHE A 42 5.82 7.56 -9.92
N LYS A 43 6.96 8.05 -10.42
CA LYS A 43 6.99 9.19 -11.37
C LYS A 43 6.21 8.86 -12.65
N ILE A 44 6.37 7.65 -13.19
CA ILE A 44 5.60 7.19 -14.36
C ILE A 44 4.11 7.13 -14.05
N GLN A 45 3.71 6.55 -12.90
CA GLN A 45 2.32 6.50 -12.46
C GLN A 45 1.71 7.91 -12.42
N LYS A 46 2.40 8.87 -11.78
CA LYS A 46 1.94 10.27 -11.73
C LYS A 46 1.77 10.86 -13.12
N ASN A 47 2.74 10.69 -14.03
CA ASN A 47 2.65 11.17 -15.41
C ASN A 47 1.41 10.59 -16.13
N ILE A 48 1.09 9.31 -15.93
CA ILE A 48 -0.13 8.72 -16.49
C ILE A 48 -1.38 9.37 -15.91
N ILE A 49 -1.46 9.59 -14.60
CA ILE A 49 -2.58 10.30 -13.97
C ILE A 49 -2.74 11.72 -14.56
N ARG A 50 -1.65 12.42 -14.83
CA ARG A 50 -1.70 13.75 -15.48
C ARG A 50 -2.26 13.67 -16.89
N ILE A 51 -1.87 12.66 -17.66
CA ILE A 51 -2.39 12.46 -19.01
C ILE A 51 -3.91 12.20 -18.97
N ILE A 52 -4.37 11.34 -18.06
CA ILE A 52 -5.80 11.00 -17.91
C ILE A 52 -6.62 12.22 -17.52
N THR A 53 -6.10 13.06 -16.62
CA THR A 53 -6.83 14.23 -16.08
C THR A 53 -6.63 15.51 -16.89
N GLY A 54 -5.60 15.57 -17.73
CA GLY A 54 -5.21 16.78 -18.44
C GLY A 54 -4.62 17.88 -17.56
N CYS A 55 -4.22 17.59 -16.32
CA CYS A 55 -3.63 18.59 -15.44
C CYS A 55 -2.22 19.02 -15.89
N ARG A 56 -1.74 20.15 -15.38
CA ARG A 56 -0.39 20.65 -15.68
C ARG A 56 0.67 19.76 -15.02
N SER A 57 1.90 19.84 -15.51
CA SER A 57 3.03 19.01 -15.04
C SER A 57 3.36 19.23 -13.55
N ARG A 58 3.13 20.45 -13.04
CA ARG A 58 3.47 20.87 -11.66
C ARG A 58 2.34 20.67 -10.64
N ASP A 59 1.11 20.43 -11.07
CA ASP A 59 -0.05 20.32 -10.17
C ASP A 59 0.10 19.11 -9.23
N SER A 60 -0.42 19.14 -8.01
CA SER A 60 -0.35 17.94 -7.16
C SER A 60 -1.24 16.83 -7.72
N CYS A 61 -0.71 15.60 -7.86
CA CYS A 61 -1.53 14.43 -8.21
C CYS A 61 -2.34 13.87 -7.04
N ARG A 62 -2.15 14.36 -5.79
CA ARG A 62 -2.66 13.66 -4.59
C ARG A 62 -4.19 13.60 -4.59
N GLU A 63 -4.83 14.72 -4.86
CA GLU A 63 -6.29 14.79 -4.98
C GLU A 63 -6.81 14.09 -6.25
N LEU A 64 -5.99 14.03 -7.31
CA LEU A 64 -6.34 13.32 -8.54
C LEU A 64 -6.39 11.79 -8.33
N PHE A 65 -5.47 11.24 -7.53
CA PHE A 65 -5.52 9.83 -7.12
C PHE A 65 -6.83 9.50 -6.38
N LYS A 66 -7.23 10.35 -5.44
CA LYS A 66 -8.51 10.22 -4.72
C LYS A 66 -9.70 10.30 -5.66
N LYS A 67 -9.77 11.34 -6.50
CA LYS A 67 -10.86 11.54 -7.48
C LYS A 67 -11.01 10.36 -8.43
N LEU A 68 -9.90 9.81 -8.93
CA LEU A 68 -9.91 8.65 -9.82
C LEU A 68 -10.12 7.32 -9.10
N LYS A 69 -10.11 7.30 -7.75
CA LYS A 69 -10.07 6.08 -6.93
C LYS A 69 -8.93 5.15 -7.35
N ILE A 70 -7.74 5.72 -7.59
CA ILE A 70 -6.51 4.98 -7.90
C ILE A 70 -5.56 5.16 -6.72
N LEU A 71 -4.99 4.04 -6.22
CA LEU A 71 -4.00 4.10 -5.15
C LEU A 71 -2.63 4.55 -5.69
N PRO A 72 -1.94 5.50 -5.03
CA PRO A 72 -0.52 5.74 -5.27
C PRO A 72 0.31 4.47 -5.07
N LEU A 73 1.46 4.36 -5.74
CA LEU A 73 2.33 3.18 -5.70
C LEU A 73 2.59 2.67 -4.27
N GLN A 74 2.93 3.56 -3.35
CA GLN A 74 3.24 3.17 -1.97
C GLN A 74 2.01 2.72 -1.19
N SER A 75 0.86 3.35 -1.41
CA SER A 75 -0.41 2.85 -0.86
C SER A 75 -0.77 1.47 -1.43
N GLN A 76 -0.55 1.24 -2.73
CA GLN A 76 -0.76 -0.07 -3.35
C GLN A 76 0.21 -1.12 -2.78
N TYR A 77 1.46 -0.75 -2.52
CA TYR A 77 2.45 -1.62 -1.87
C TYR A 77 2.01 -2.02 -0.46
N ILE A 78 1.58 -1.05 0.36
CA ILE A 78 1.04 -1.28 1.71
C ILE A 78 -0.17 -2.23 1.65
N LEU A 79 -1.11 -2.00 0.72
CA LEU A 79 -2.26 -2.88 0.51
C LEU A 79 -1.82 -4.32 0.23
N SER A 80 -0.91 -4.51 -0.72
CA SER A 80 -0.43 -5.84 -1.11
C SER A 80 0.31 -6.54 0.02
N LEU A 81 1.15 -5.82 0.79
CA LEU A 81 1.81 -6.36 1.98
C LEU A 81 0.82 -6.82 3.05
N LEU A 82 -0.16 -5.96 3.39
CA LEU A 82 -1.12 -6.25 4.46
C LEU A 82 -2.04 -7.41 4.09
N LEU A 83 -2.47 -7.49 2.83
CA LEU A 83 -3.21 -8.64 2.33
C LEU A 83 -2.37 -9.92 2.42
N PHE A 84 -1.09 -9.87 2.06
CA PHE A 84 -0.19 -11.02 2.21
C PHE A 84 -0.10 -11.49 3.67
N VAL A 85 0.07 -10.56 4.63
CA VAL A 85 0.10 -10.88 6.06
C VAL A 85 -1.23 -11.50 6.51
N VAL A 86 -2.37 -10.93 6.11
CA VAL A 86 -3.70 -11.41 6.50
C VAL A 86 -4.03 -12.78 5.89
N TYR A 87 -3.57 -13.07 4.67
CA TYR A 87 -3.77 -14.38 4.04
C TYR A 87 -2.84 -15.47 4.58
N ASN A 88 -1.72 -15.10 5.20
CA ASN A 88 -0.72 -16.05 5.72
C ASN A 88 -0.54 -15.87 7.23
N LYS A 89 -1.58 -15.48 7.97
CA LYS A 89 -1.51 -15.18 9.41
C LYS A 89 -0.89 -16.32 10.22
N ASP A 90 -1.16 -17.55 9.82
CA ASP A 90 -0.63 -18.79 10.38
C ASP A 90 0.91 -18.84 10.39
N LYS A 91 1.57 -18.15 9.46
CA LYS A 91 3.03 -18.08 9.35
C LYS A 91 3.67 -17.00 10.24
N PHE A 92 2.86 -16.13 10.85
CA PHE A 92 3.34 -15.04 11.69
C PHE A 92 3.04 -15.34 13.16
N LYS A 93 4.07 -15.25 14.01
CA LYS A 93 3.91 -15.42 15.46
C LYS A 93 3.35 -14.16 16.09
N LEU A 94 2.43 -14.31 17.04
CA LEU A 94 1.96 -13.18 17.85
C LEU A 94 2.91 -12.93 19.02
N ASN A 95 2.89 -11.71 19.55
CA ASN A 95 3.62 -11.40 20.79
C ASN A 95 3.13 -12.26 21.97
N SER A 96 1.85 -12.65 21.99
CA SER A 96 1.29 -13.56 23.00
C SER A 96 1.92 -14.95 22.98
N ASP A 97 2.39 -15.41 21.82
CA ASP A 97 2.95 -16.76 21.67
C ASP A 97 4.43 -16.79 22.10
N VAL A 98 5.06 -15.63 22.16
CA VAL A 98 6.48 -15.46 22.52
C VAL A 98 6.65 -15.01 23.96
N TYR A 99 5.73 -14.19 24.47
CA TYR A 99 5.78 -13.64 25.83
C TYR A 99 4.54 -14.04 26.63
N ASN A 100 4.74 -14.67 27.79
CA ASN A 100 3.67 -15.01 28.75
C ASN A 100 3.05 -13.79 29.46
N MET A 101 3.48 -12.56 29.13
CA MET A 101 2.97 -11.33 29.75
C MET A 101 1.99 -10.60 28.83
N ASN A 102 0.79 -10.32 29.35
CA ASN A 102 -0.27 -9.58 28.65
C ASN A 102 0.08 -8.08 28.56
N THR A 103 0.87 -7.69 27.56
CA THR A 103 1.09 -6.27 27.26
C THR A 103 0.00 -5.73 26.32
N ARG A 104 -0.18 -4.40 26.27
CA ARG A 104 -1.11 -3.74 25.32
C ARG A 104 -0.85 -4.11 23.85
N GLN A 105 0.33 -4.66 23.54
CA GLN A 105 0.75 -5.10 22.21
C GLN A 105 0.58 -6.60 21.96
N LYS A 106 -0.13 -7.35 22.81
CA LYS A 106 -0.25 -8.82 22.69
C LYS A 106 -0.82 -9.27 21.34
N TYR A 107 -1.73 -8.48 20.77
CA TYR A 107 -2.39 -8.78 19.49
C TYR A 107 -1.57 -8.32 18.27
N ASN A 108 -0.40 -7.71 18.48
CA ASN A 108 0.53 -7.40 17.41
C ASN A 108 1.38 -8.63 17.08
N PHE A 109 1.79 -8.72 15.81
CA PHE A 109 2.75 -9.73 15.39
C PHE A 109 4.12 -9.44 15.99
N HIS A 110 4.81 -10.51 16.37
CA HIS A 110 6.14 -10.43 16.94
C HIS A 110 7.13 -9.97 15.87
N LEU A 111 7.70 -8.79 16.07
CA LEU A 111 8.72 -8.25 15.19
C LEU A 111 10.08 -8.86 15.57
N PRO A 112 10.69 -9.66 14.69
CA PRO A 112 11.99 -10.26 14.98
C PRO A 112 13.07 -9.18 15.11
N SER A 113 14.02 -9.38 16.04
CA SER A 113 15.20 -8.51 16.15
C SER A 113 16.20 -8.88 15.05
N SER A 114 16.59 -7.88 14.25
CA SER A 114 17.64 -8.05 13.25
C SER A 114 18.28 -6.70 12.94
N THR A 115 19.61 -6.69 12.79
CA THR A 115 20.39 -5.52 12.38
C THR A 115 20.62 -5.44 10.86
N LEU A 116 20.29 -6.51 10.13
CA LEU A 116 20.52 -6.60 8.69
C LEU A 116 19.46 -5.83 7.91
N SER A 117 19.87 -4.76 7.22
CA SER A 117 18.96 -3.90 6.46
C SER A 117 18.21 -4.66 5.34
N VAL A 118 18.85 -5.64 4.72
CA VAL A 118 18.24 -6.49 3.68
C VAL A 118 17.08 -7.30 4.27
N TYR A 119 17.26 -7.85 5.47
CA TYR A 119 16.19 -8.58 6.17
C TYR A 119 15.07 -7.65 6.60
N GLN A 120 15.40 -6.47 7.16
CA GLN A 120 14.42 -5.47 7.56
C GLN A 120 13.58 -4.95 6.38
N LYS A 121 14.16 -4.86 5.18
CA LYS A 121 13.45 -4.50 3.95
C LYS A 121 12.64 -5.64 3.35
N GLY A 122 12.83 -6.87 3.85
CA GLY A 122 12.11 -8.05 3.40
C GLY A 122 10.60 -8.00 3.71
N VAL A 123 9.84 -8.81 2.98
CA VAL A 123 8.37 -8.90 3.10
C VAL A 123 7.93 -9.29 4.51
N TYR A 124 8.65 -10.24 5.13
CA TYR A 124 8.32 -10.71 6.48
C TYR A 124 8.41 -9.59 7.52
N PHE A 125 9.56 -8.93 7.62
CA PHE A 125 9.79 -7.85 8.58
C PHE A 125 8.92 -6.62 8.29
N THR A 126 8.90 -6.16 7.03
CA THR A 126 8.14 -4.97 6.64
C THR A 126 6.65 -5.21 6.79
N GLY A 127 6.14 -6.40 6.42
CA GLY A 127 4.74 -6.77 6.59
C GLY A 127 4.29 -6.70 8.04
N ILE A 128 5.06 -7.28 8.97
CA ILE A 128 4.79 -7.20 10.41
C ILE A 128 4.78 -5.74 10.88
N LYS A 129 5.81 -4.97 10.51
CA LYS A 129 5.94 -3.56 10.90
C LYS A 129 4.76 -2.72 10.40
N VAL A 130 4.36 -2.89 9.15
CA VAL A 130 3.23 -2.19 8.53
C VAL A 130 1.91 -2.61 9.18
N PHE A 131 1.69 -3.91 9.43
CA PHE A 131 0.49 -4.41 10.11
C PHE A 131 0.38 -3.88 11.53
N ASN A 132 1.46 -3.88 12.29
CA ASN A 132 1.48 -3.40 13.67
C ASN A 132 1.17 -1.90 13.78
N ASN A 133 1.41 -1.12 12.73
CA ASN A 133 1.03 0.29 12.65
C ASN A 133 -0.41 0.52 12.13
N LEU A 134 -1.20 -0.52 11.84
CA LEU A 134 -2.60 -0.29 11.47
C LEU A 134 -3.44 0.16 12.68
N PRO A 135 -4.46 1.00 12.46
CA PRO A 135 -5.48 1.28 13.46
C PRO A 135 -6.16 -0.01 13.95
N GLN A 136 -6.47 -0.08 15.24
CA GLN A 136 -7.07 -1.27 15.85
C GLN A 136 -8.44 -1.63 15.23
N SER A 137 -9.20 -0.62 14.78
CA SER A 137 -10.46 -0.80 14.07
C SER A 137 -10.31 -1.67 12.82
N ILE A 138 -9.25 -1.46 12.04
CA ILE A 138 -8.97 -2.23 10.82
C ILE A 138 -8.36 -3.60 11.18
N LYS A 139 -7.47 -3.67 12.18
CA LYS A 139 -6.84 -4.93 12.63
C LYS A 139 -7.89 -5.97 13.06
N ASN A 140 -8.91 -5.54 13.81
CA ASN A 140 -9.97 -6.41 14.31
C ASN A 140 -10.77 -7.09 13.18
N LEU A 141 -10.84 -6.46 12.00
CA LEU A 141 -11.50 -7.03 10.83
C LEU A 141 -10.68 -8.13 10.15
N GLY A 142 -9.44 -8.38 10.57
CA GLY A 142 -8.55 -9.30 9.88
C GLY A 142 -9.03 -10.76 9.81
N ASN A 143 -10.07 -11.15 10.55
CA ASN A 143 -10.69 -12.48 10.43
C ASN A 143 -11.64 -12.56 9.23
N ASP A 144 -12.25 -11.44 8.82
CA ASP A 144 -13.03 -11.32 7.61
C ASP A 144 -12.19 -10.64 6.52
N THR A 145 -11.53 -11.46 5.71
CA THR A 145 -10.60 -10.98 4.67
C THR A 145 -11.27 -10.05 3.64
N LYS A 146 -12.58 -10.21 3.38
CA LYS A 146 -13.32 -9.37 2.43
C LYS A 146 -13.56 -7.99 3.02
N LYS A 147 -14.08 -7.92 4.25
CA LYS A 147 -14.29 -6.64 4.96
C LYS A 147 -12.98 -5.93 5.23
N PHE A 148 -11.95 -6.67 5.68
CA PHE A 148 -10.61 -6.12 5.88
C PHE A 148 -10.06 -5.46 4.61
N LYS A 149 -10.12 -6.16 3.46
CA LYS A 149 -9.66 -5.62 2.18
C LYS A 149 -10.42 -4.35 1.78
N SER A 150 -11.73 -4.30 2.01
CA SER A 150 -12.54 -3.13 1.66
C SER A 150 -12.19 -1.93 2.54
N GLU A 151 -12.17 -2.11 3.86
CA GLU A 151 -11.86 -1.04 4.81
C GLU A 151 -10.43 -0.53 4.64
N LEU A 152 -9.47 -1.45 4.45
CA LEU A 152 -8.09 -1.07 4.20
C LEU A 152 -7.95 -0.25 2.91
N LYS A 153 -8.66 -0.62 1.84
CA LYS A 153 -8.67 0.20 0.61
C LYS A 153 -9.24 1.60 0.87
N ASN A 154 -10.34 1.71 1.62
CA ASN A 154 -10.93 3.00 1.95
C ASN A 154 -9.97 3.87 2.76
N TYR A 155 -9.34 3.30 3.79
CA TYR A 155 -8.32 3.97 4.60
C TYR A 155 -7.15 4.49 3.75
N LEU A 156 -6.63 3.66 2.85
CA LEU A 156 -5.51 4.03 1.97
C LEU A 156 -5.90 5.08 0.93
N HIS A 157 -7.14 5.05 0.42
CA HIS A 157 -7.63 6.11 -0.47
C HIS A 157 -7.76 7.44 0.26
N ALA A 158 -8.31 7.45 1.47
CA ALA A 158 -8.50 8.67 2.26
C ALA A 158 -7.18 9.40 2.51
N HIS A 159 -6.13 8.68 2.92
CA HIS A 159 -4.83 9.26 3.22
C HIS A 159 -3.94 9.46 1.97
N SER A 160 -4.03 8.56 0.99
CA SER A 160 -3.24 8.61 -0.26
C SER A 160 -1.73 8.75 -0.04
N PHE A 161 -1.12 7.79 0.68
CA PHE A 161 0.30 7.77 1.04
C PHE A 161 1.24 7.70 -0.18
N TYR A 162 2.26 8.57 -0.19
CA TYR A 162 3.31 8.64 -1.20
C TYR A 162 4.63 8.01 -0.75
N SER A 163 4.79 7.76 0.55
CA SER A 163 5.93 7.07 1.15
C SER A 163 5.48 6.17 2.31
N LEU A 164 6.34 5.23 2.71
CA LEU A 164 6.12 4.45 3.93
C LEU A 164 6.24 5.32 5.18
N ASP A 165 7.08 6.35 5.16
CA ASP A 165 7.25 7.26 6.29
C ASP A 165 5.97 8.06 6.56
N GLU A 166 5.29 8.52 5.50
CA GLU A 166 3.96 9.15 5.64
C GLU A 166 2.98 8.20 6.36
N TYR A 167 2.98 6.91 5.99
CA TYR A 167 2.13 5.92 6.63
C TYR A 167 2.48 5.69 8.11
N PHE A 168 3.77 5.63 8.45
CA PHE A 168 4.20 5.40 9.83
C PHE A 168 3.94 6.59 10.76
N ASN A 169 3.86 7.81 10.21
CA ASN A 169 3.67 9.01 11.00
C ASN A 169 2.19 9.34 11.29
N VAL A 170 1.22 8.73 10.59
CA VAL A 170 -0.21 9.03 10.78
C VAL A 170 -0.72 8.82 12.21
N ASN A 171 -0.23 7.80 12.92
CA ASN A 171 -0.69 7.50 14.27
C ASN A 171 0.15 8.18 15.37
N ARG A 172 1.06 9.09 15.01
CA ARG A 172 1.89 9.85 15.97
C ARG A 172 1.35 11.25 16.25
N GLU A 173 0.30 11.66 15.53
CA GLU A 173 -0.51 12.85 15.78
C GLU A 173 -1.80 12.44 16.52
#